data_AF-D5BYD3-F1
#
_entry.id   AF-D5BYD3-F1
#
_cell.length_a   1.000
_cell.length_b   1.000
_cell.length_c   1.000
_cell.angle_alpha   90.00
_cell.angle_beta   90.00
_cell.angle_gamma   90.00
#
_symmetry.space_group_name_H-M   'P 1'
#
loop_
_entity.id
_entity.type
_entity.pdbx_description
1 polymer ?
#
loop_
_entity_poly.entity_id
_entity_poly.type
_entity_poly.pdbx_seq_one_letter_code
_entity_poly.pdbx_strand_id
1 'polypeptide(L)'
;MNGKSKNIGSDLKKVDAHAIQPEEYEELPELTDEFFDEADEYRGNKLVRGGRPKAKNRKILLSIRYSPEVVEYFRSTGEGWQARMDEALKEWIKEHRSER
;
A
#
# COMPACT_ATOMS: atom_id res chain seq x y z
N MET A 1 -21.67 -23.35 -10.30
CA MET A 1 -20.50 -22.93 -9.51
C MET A 1 -20.44 -23.82 -8.27
N ASN A 2 -19.51 -24.77 -8.20
CA ASN A 2 -19.42 -25.75 -7.10
C ASN A 2 -18.42 -25.25 -6.05
N GLY A 3 -18.91 -24.54 -5.04
CA GLY A 3 -18.14 -24.23 -3.83
C GLY A 3 -18.39 -25.31 -2.79
N LYS A 4 -17.35 -26.08 -2.42
CA LYS A 4 -17.42 -26.98 -1.25
C LYS A 4 -17.69 -26.12 -0.01
N SER A 5 -18.87 -26.28 0.60
CA SER A 5 -19.18 -25.67 1.90
C SER A 5 -18.17 -26.18 2.93
N LYS A 6 -17.33 -25.31 3.46
CA LYS A 6 -16.51 -25.66 4.62
C LYS A 6 -17.48 -25.94 5.77
N ASN A 7 -17.34 -27.09 6.41
CA ASN A 7 -18.08 -27.42 7.63
C ASN A 7 -17.63 -26.46 8.74
N ILE A 8 -18.36 -25.35 8.86
CA ILE A 8 -18.29 -24.46 10.01
C ILE A 8 -18.86 -25.27 11.18
N GLY A 9 -18.05 -25.51 12.22
CA GLY A 9 -18.40 -26.38 13.35
C GLY A 9 -19.51 -25.84 14.26
N SER A 10 -20.24 -24.80 13.85
CA SER A 10 -21.36 -24.24 14.59
C SER A 10 -22.71 -24.73 14.05
N ASP A 11 -23.66 -24.91 14.96
CA ASP A 11 -25.03 -25.32 14.67
C ASP A 11 -25.84 -24.12 14.16
N LEU A 12 -25.84 -23.93 12.85
CA LEU A 12 -26.53 -22.81 12.20
C LEU A 12 -28.05 -22.85 12.41
N LYS A 13 -28.65 -24.04 12.55
CA LYS A 13 -30.09 -24.16 12.81
C LYS A 13 -30.48 -23.57 14.17
N LYS A 14 -29.59 -23.72 15.16
CA LYS A 14 -29.78 -23.14 16.48
C LYS A 14 -29.60 -21.62 16.47
N VAL A 15 -28.61 -21.11 15.72
CA VAL A 15 -28.37 -19.66 15.57
C VAL A 15 -29.54 -18.98 14.86
N ASP A 16 -30.05 -19.57 13.76
CA ASP A 16 -31.17 -19.01 13.00
C ASP A 16 -32.49 -19.01 13.80
N ALA A 17 -32.64 -19.92 14.76
CA ALA A 17 -33.80 -19.98 15.64
C ALA A 17 -33.74 -18.96 16.80
N HIS A 18 -32.59 -18.32 17.04
CA HIS A 18 -32.43 -17.34 18.10
C HIS A 18 -33.17 -16.03 17.76
N ALA A 19 -34.11 -15.65 18.61
CA ALA A 19 -34.80 -14.37 18.51
C ALA A 19 -34.11 -13.37 19.45
N ILE A 20 -33.49 -12.35 18.87
CA ILE A 20 -32.69 -11.36 19.59
C ILE A 20 -33.59 -10.61 20.58
N GLN A 21 -33.21 -10.62 21.86
CA GLN A 21 -33.89 -9.90 22.93
C GLN A 21 -33.25 -8.52 23.20
N PRO A 22 -34.02 -7.52 23.66
CA PRO A 22 -33.48 -6.19 23.99
C PRO A 22 -32.36 -6.20 25.02
N GLU A 23 -32.43 -7.10 26.01
CA GLU A 23 -31.44 -7.22 27.08
C GLU A 23 -30.05 -7.62 26.56
N GLU A 24 -29.98 -8.26 25.38
CA GLU A 24 -28.72 -8.65 24.73
C GLU A 24 -27.92 -7.43 24.25
N TYR A 25 -28.56 -6.26 24.11
CA TYR A 25 -27.91 -5.02 23.68
C TYR A 25 -27.38 -4.17 24.83
N GLU A 26 -27.79 -4.44 26.09
CA GLU A 26 -27.40 -3.64 27.27
C GLU A 26 -25.89 -3.71 27.55
N GLU A 27 -25.24 -4.79 27.15
CA GLU A 27 -23.80 -5.01 27.34
C GLU A 27 -22.94 -4.45 26.19
N LEU A 28 -23.56 -4.00 25.09
CA LEU A 28 -22.82 -3.46 23.96
C LEU A 28 -22.32 -2.05 24.27
N PRO A 29 -21.04 -1.75 24.02
CA PRO A 29 -20.51 -0.41 24.21
C PRO A 29 -21.17 0.57 23.24
N GLU A 30 -21.38 1.81 23.68
CA GLU A 30 -21.81 2.88 22.80
C GLU A 30 -20.70 3.24 21.80
N LEU A 31 -21.06 3.40 20.53
CA LEU A 31 -20.16 3.88 19.47
C LEU A 31 -20.05 5.41 19.54
N THR A 32 -19.39 5.90 20.59
CA THR A 32 -19.13 7.33 20.78
C THR A 32 -18.08 7.84 19.79
N ASP A 33 -17.93 9.17 19.70
CA ASP A 33 -16.90 9.79 18.85
C ASP A 33 -15.49 9.33 19.24
N GLU A 34 -15.22 9.07 20.53
CA GLU A 34 -13.94 8.54 21.02
C GLU A 34 -13.59 7.18 20.41
N PHE A 35 -14.58 6.30 20.19
CA PHE A 35 -14.38 5.03 19.51
C PHE A 35 -13.90 5.21 18.07
N PHE A 36 -14.46 6.21 17.37
CA PHE A 36 -14.07 6.52 15.99
C PHE A 36 -12.72 7.21 15.90
N ASP A 37 -12.33 7.99 16.92
CA ASP A 37 -11.02 8.65 16.98
C ASP A 37 -9.85 7.64 17.06
N GLU A 38 -10.05 6.51 17.74
CA GLU A 38 -9.06 5.43 17.81
C GLU A 38 -9.20 4.40 16.65
N ALA A 39 -10.31 4.42 15.93
CA ALA A 39 -10.61 3.40 14.94
C ALA A 39 -9.69 3.43 13.71
N ASP A 40 -9.26 2.24 13.31
CA ASP A 40 -8.57 2.02 12.04
C ASP A 40 -9.60 1.86 10.89
N GLU A 41 -9.57 2.73 9.86
CA GLU A 41 -10.41 2.56 8.67
C GLU A 41 -9.84 1.45 7.75
N TYR A 42 -10.64 0.42 7.49
CA TYR A 42 -10.31 -0.62 6.51
C TYR A 42 -11.20 -0.54 5.27
N ARG A 43 -10.60 -0.68 4.09
CA ARG A 43 -11.32 -0.93 2.82
C ARG A 43 -11.06 -2.35 2.36
N GLY A 44 -12.03 -3.23 2.57
CA GLY A 44 -11.83 -4.68 2.45
C GLY A 44 -10.78 -5.14 3.49
N ASN A 45 -9.78 -5.91 3.08
CA ASN A 45 -8.73 -6.39 3.98
C ASN A 45 -7.51 -5.44 4.09
N LYS A 46 -7.69 -4.15 3.77
CA LYS A 46 -6.59 -3.18 3.68
C LYS A 46 -6.84 -1.96 4.56
N LEU A 47 -5.95 -1.74 5.52
CA LEU A 47 -5.90 -0.55 6.35
C LEU A 47 -5.64 0.70 5.49
N VAL A 48 -6.51 1.70 5.62
CA VAL A 48 -6.40 3.02 5.00
C VAL A 48 -5.46 3.86 5.86
N ARG A 49 -4.15 3.70 5.66
CA ARG A 49 -3.17 4.56 6.33
C ARG A 49 -3.21 5.97 5.73
N GLY A 50 -3.58 6.95 6.53
CA GLY A 50 -3.45 8.37 6.20
C GLY A 50 -1.99 8.72 5.93
N GLY A 51 -1.64 8.96 4.66
CA GLY A 51 -0.28 9.25 4.24
C GLY A 51 -0.25 9.89 2.86
N ARG A 52 0.88 10.55 2.53
CA ARG A 52 1.06 11.26 1.25
C ARG A 52 0.65 10.34 0.09
N PRO A 53 -0.22 10.80 -0.82
CA PRO A 53 -0.69 9.97 -1.93
C PRO A 53 0.51 9.42 -2.71
N LYS A 54 0.43 8.14 -3.08
CA LYS A 54 1.48 7.49 -3.87
C LYS A 54 1.71 8.31 -5.14
N ALA A 55 2.96 8.73 -5.37
CA ALA A 55 3.32 9.48 -6.58
C ALA A 55 2.91 8.67 -7.82
N LYS A 56 2.21 9.30 -8.79
CA LYS A 56 1.71 8.64 -10.01
C LYS A 56 2.84 7.99 -10.81
N ASN A 57 4.01 8.64 -10.86
CA ASN A 57 5.20 8.15 -11.55
C ASN A 57 6.35 8.01 -10.55
N ARG A 58 6.52 6.83 -9.95
CA ARG A 58 7.60 6.54 -9.00
C ARG A 58 8.85 6.05 -9.75
N LYS A 59 10.04 6.47 -9.30
CA LYS A 59 11.31 5.88 -9.75
C LYS A 59 11.31 4.37 -9.52
N ILE A 60 11.72 3.59 -10.52
CA ILE A 60 11.80 2.14 -10.41
C ILE A 60 13.15 1.80 -9.76
N LEU A 61 13.11 1.02 -8.68
CA LEU A 61 14.33 0.50 -8.06
C LEU A 61 14.82 -0.69 -8.89
N LEU A 62 15.97 -0.55 -9.53
CA LEU A 62 16.62 -1.59 -10.32
C LEU A 62 18.02 -1.88 -9.77
N SER A 63 18.45 -3.13 -9.88
CA SER A 63 19.84 -3.53 -9.61
C SER A 63 20.61 -3.57 -10.93
N ILE A 64 21.31 -2.47 -11.25
CA ILE A 64 22.09 -2.30 -12.48
C ILE A 64 23.56 -2.20 -12.11
N ARG A 65 24.44 -2.83 -12.90
CA ARG A 65 25.89 -2.67 -12.77
C ARG A 65 26.36 -1.56 -13.69
N TYR A 66 27.07 -0.59 -13.14
CA TYR A 66 27.74 0.48 -13.87
C TYR A 66 29.25 0.26 -13.82
N SER A 67 29.98 0.78 -14.80
CA SER A 67 31.43 0.79 -14.75
C SER A 67 31.94 1.63 -13.57
N PRO A 68 33.07 1.26 -12.93
CA PRO A 68 33.59 1.98 -11.76
C PRO A 68 33.81 3.48 -12.00
N GLU A 69 34.35 3.84 -13.16
CA GLU A 69 34.68 5.23 -13.54
C GLU A 69 33.44 6.13 -13.59
N VAL A 70 32.29 5.58 -14.01
CA VAL A 70 31.02 6.33 -14.04
C VAL A 70 30.55 6.62 -12.62
N VAL A 71 30.59 5.61 -11.76
CA VAL A 71 30.14 5.74 -10.36
C VAL A 71 31.07 6.67 -9.59
N GLU A 72 32.37 6.54 -9.77
CA GLU A 72 33.38 7.41 -9.14
C GLU A 72 33.21 8.86 -9.56
N TYR A 73 33.05 9.12 -10.87
CA TYR A 73 32.79 10.47 -11.37
C TYR A 73 31.57 11.08 -10.68
N PHE A 74 30.41 10.43 -10.74
CA PHE A 74 29.20 11.02 -10.13
C PHE A 74 29.32 11.13 -8.62
N ARG A 75 29.87 10.14 -7.91
CA ARG A 75 30.07 10.24 -6.44
C ARG A 75 30.95 11.42 -6.05
N SER A 76 31.99 11.72 -6.83
CA SER A 76 32.87 12.87 -6.59
C SER A 76 32.13 14.21 -6.62
N THR A 77 30.98 14.25 -7.30
CA THR A 77 30.15 15.46 -7.42
C THR A 77 29.39 15.80 -6.12
N GLY A 78 29.36 14.90 -5.12
CA GLY A 78 28.79 15.15 -3.78
C GLY A 78 27.34 14.72 -3.60
N GLU A 79 26.63 15.35 -2.65
CA GLU A 79 25.24 15.01 -2.31
C GLU A 79 24.30 15.09 -3.53
N GLY A 80 23.42 14.10 -3.70
CA GLY A 80 22.53 14.05 -4.86
C GLY A 80 23.18 13.60 -6.17
N TRP A 81 24.36 12.97 -6.12
CA TRP A 81 24.99 12.41 -7.32
C TRP A 81 24.11 11.42 -8.10
N GLN A 82 23.27 10.64 -7.41
CA GLN A 82 22.31 9.74 -8.07
C GLN A 82 21.25 10.50 -8.87
N ALA A 83 20.80 11.66 -8.37
CA ALA A 83 19.86 12.52 -9.08
C ALA A 83 20.52 13.14 -10.32
N ARG A 84 21.78 13.57 -10.21
CA ARG A 84 22.55 14.07 -11.36
C ARG A 84 22.80 13.00 -12.42
N MET A 85 23.07 11.75 -12.00
CA MET A 85 23.16 10.63 -12.92
C MET A 85 21.83 10.34 -13.62
N ASP A 86 20.69 10.43 -12.92
CA ASP A 86 19.34 10.30 -13.48
C ASP A 86 19.05 11.38 -14.54
N GLU A 87 19.45 12.64 -14.29
CA GLU A 87 19.31 13.73 -15.26
C GLU A 87 20.19 13.53 -16.51
N ALA A 88 21.45 13.09 -16.35
CA ALA A 88 22.32 12.79 -17.49
C ALA A 88 21.73 11.69 -18.38
N LEU A 89 21.12 10.66 -17.80
CA LEU A 89 20.43 9.61 -18.56
C LEU A 89 19.18 10.15 -19.28
N LYS A 90 18.44 11.10 -18.70
CA LYS A 90 17.31 11.74 -19.36
C LYS A 90 17.74 12.63 -20.53
N GLU A 91 18.84 13.35 -20.38
CA GLU A 91 19.42 14.16 -21.44
C GLU A 91 19.84 13.29 -22.62
N TRP A 92 20.56 12.20 -22.35
CA TRP A 92 20.91 11.22 -23.38
C TRP A 92 19.66 10.68 -24.11
N ILE A 93 18.60 10.32 -23.37
CA ILE A 93 17.33 9.90 -23.97
C ILE A 93 16.74 11.01 -24.85
N LYS A 94 16.76 12.28 -24.41
CA LYS A 94 16.18 13.40 -25.15
C LYS A 94 16.90 13.61 -26.49
N GLU A 95 18.23 13.59 -26.48
CA GLU A 95 19.06 13.75 -27.68
C GLU A 95 18.83 12.62 -28.68
N HIS A 96 18.86 11.37 -28.21
CA HIS A 96 18.79 10.19 -29.08
C HIS A 96 17.35 9.80 -29.46
N ARG A 97 16.35 10.39 -28.80
CA ARG A 97 14.94 10.22 -29.17
C ARG A 97 14.53 11.12 -30.32
N SER A 98 15.20 12.27 -30.53
CA SER A 98 14.94 13.15 -31.67
C SER A 98 15.59 12.69 -32.98
N GLU A 99 16.54 11.76 -32.91
CA GLU A 99 17.23 11.20 -34.08
C GLU A 99 16.51 9.97 -34.68
N ARG A 100 15.36 9.59 -34.12
CA ARG A 100 14.44 8.58 -34.65
C ARG A 100 13.11 9.20 -35.06
#